data_AF-A0A8T5LCM7-F1
#
_entry.id   AF-A0A8T5LCM7-F1
#
_cell.length_a   1.000
_cell.length_b   1.000
_cell.length_c   1.000
_cell.angle_alpha   90.00
_cell.angle_beta   90.00
_cell.angle_gamma   90.00
#
_symmetry.space_group_name_H-M   'P 1'
#
loop_
_entity.id
_entity.type
_entity.pdbx_description
1 polymer ?
#
loop_
_entity_poly.entity_id
_entity_poly.type
_entity_poly.pdbx_seq_one_letter_code
_entity_poly.pdbx_strand_id
1 'polypeptide(L)' 'MPIKITKTNGYKVTHGGKVSAKHTSKAKAEAQANLLRGVEHGWVPTREKTKKK' A
#
# COMPACT_ATOMS: atom_id res chain seq x y z
N MET A 1 8.80 -1.44 -9.53
CA MET A 1 9.22 -2.51 -8.59
C MET A 1 8.06 -3.49 -8.41
N PRO A 2 8.29 -4.79 -8.20
CA PRO A 2 7.18 -5.73 -8.07
C PRO A 2 6.39 -5.48 -6.77
N ILE A 3 5.07 -5.29 -6.90
CA ILE A 3 4.13 -5.25 -5.78
C ILE A 3 3.50 -6.64 -5.64
N LYS A 4 3.64 -7.26 -4.47
CA LYS A 4 3.03 -8.57 -4.18
C LYS A 4 2.13 -8.47 -2.95
N ILE A 5 0.90 -8.96 -3.09
CA ILE A 5 -0.03 -9.18 -1.99
C ILE A 5 0.06 -10.66 -1.63
N THR A 6 0.32 -10.97 -0.36
CA THR A 6 0.41 -12.35 0.12
C THR A 6 -0.54 -12.53 1.30
N LYS A 7 -1.36 -13.58 1.26
CA LYS A 7 -2.23 -13.96 2.38
C LYS A 7 -1.38 -14.67 3.44
N THR A 8 -1.38 -14.12 4.64
CA THR A 8 -0.67 -14.64 5.81
C THR A 8 -1.64 -14.59 7.01
N ASN A 9 -1.20 -14.20 8.20
CA ASN A 9 -2.08 -13.95 9.36
C ASN A 9 -2.83 -12.60 9.19
N GLY A 10 -3.59 -12.49 8.09
CA GLY A 10 -4.08 -11.27 7.46
C GLY A 10 -3.56 -11.13 6.01
N TYR A 11 -3.45 -9.90 5.50
CA TYR A 11 -2.83 -9.61 4.22
C TYR A 11 -1.52 -8.84 4.41
N LYS A 12 -0.52 -9.17 3.59
CA LYS A 12 0.80 -8.55 3.57
C LYS A 12 1.02 -7.94 2.19
N VAL A 13 1.47 -6.69 2.14
CA VAL A 13 1.86 -6.00 0.90
C VAL A 13 3.37 -5.82 0.91
N THR A 14 4.03 -6.30 -0.14
CA THR A 14 5.46 -6.14 -0.36
C THR A 14 5.72 -5.35 -1.63
N HIS A 15 6.71 -4.48 -1.59
CA HIS A 15 7.09 -3.58 -2.67
C HIS A 15 8.62 -3.53 -2.73
N GLY A 16 9.20 -3.97 -3.85
CA GLY A 16 10.66 -3.96 -4.03
C GLY A 16 11.43 -4.74 -2.95
N GLY A 17 10.86 -5.82 -2.43
CA GLY A 17 11.45 -6.62 -1.35
C GLY A 17 11.22 -6.08 0.07
N LYS A 18 10.71 -4.86 0.22
CA LYS A 18 10.31 -4.29 1.52
C LYS A 18 8.86 -4.59 1.83
N VAL A 19 8.53 -4.72 3.12
CA VAL A 19 7.16 -4.92 3.57
C VAL A 19 6.54 -3.56 3.87
N SER A 20 5.50 -3.20 3.11
CA SER A 20 4.83 -1.90 3.24
C SER A 20 3.58 -1.97 4.11
N ALA A 21 2.94 -3.14 4.21
CA ALA A 21 1.81 -3.37 5.13
C ALA A 21 1.81 -4.82 5.63
N LYS A 22 1.37 -5.03 6.88
CA LYS A 22 1.24 -6.34 7.54
C LYS A 22 -0.10 -6.42 8.28
N HIS A 23 -0.63 -7.62 8.45
CA HIS A 23 -1.85 -7.90 9.23
C HIS A 23 -3.07 -7.04 8.86
N THR A 24 -3.21 -6.69 7.58
CA THR A 24 -4.35 -5.88 7.12
C THR A 24 -5.49 -6.75 6.57
N SER A 25 -6.66 -6.16 6.38
CA SER A 25 -7.76 -6.78 5.63
C SER A 25 -7.48 -6.74 4.13
N LYS A 26 -8.16 -7.60 3.36
CA LYS A 26 -8.00 -7.70 1.90
C LYS A 26 -8.16 -6.35 1.22
N ALA A 27 -9.25 -5.64 1.54
CA ALA A 27 -9.56 -4.33 0.96
C ALA A 27 -8.47 -3.29 1.24
N LYS A 28 -7.92 -3.27 2.46
CA LYS A 28 -6.81 -2.36 2.81
C LYS A 28 -5.52 -2.71 2.06
N ALA A 29 -5.25 -4.00 1.86
CA ALA A 29 -4.08 -4.44 1.11
C ALA A 29 -4.18 -4.09 -0.39
N GLU A 30 -5.36 -4.22 -0.99
CA GLU A 30 -5.62 -3.81 -2.37
C GLU A 30 -5.50 -2.30 -2.55
N ALA A 31 -6.08 -1.51 -1.64
CA ALA A 31 -5.93 -0.06 -1.63
C ALA A 31 -4.46 0.37 -1.53
N GLN A 32 -3.69 -0.24 -0.62
CA GLN A 32 -2.26 0.02 -0.48
C GLN A 32 -1.47 -0.35 -1.75
N ALA A 33 -1.81 -1.47 -2.39
CA ALA A 33 -1.17 -1.87 -3.64
C ALA A 33 -1.48 -0.88 -4.78
N ASN A 34 -2.72 -0.38 -4.87
CA ASN A 34 -3.10 0.63 -5.87
C ASN A 34 -2.40 1.97 -5.64
N LEU A 35 -2.29 2.41 -4.38
CA LEU A 35 -1.51 3.62 -4.03
C LEU A 35 -0.05 3.47 -4.47
N LEU A 36 0.58 2.34 -4.14
CA LEU A 36 1.97 2.07 -4.52
C LEU A 36 2.14 2.02 -6.04
N ARG A 37 1.20 1.40 -6.77
CA ARG A 37 1.20 1.42 -8.25
C ARG A 37 1.12 2.84 -8.80
N GLY A 38 0.22 3.66 -8.26
CA GLY A 38 0.11 5.07 -8.64
C GLY A 38 1.45 5.77 -8.48
N VAL A 39 2.09 5.62 -7.31
CA VAL A 39 3.40 6.22 -7.04
C VAL A 39 4.46 5.76 -8.04
N GLU A 40 4.47 4.49 -8.46
CA GLU A 40 5.39 4.01 -9.51
C GLU A 40 5.14 4.62 -10.88
N HIS A 41 3.88 4.95 -11.19
CA HIS A 41 3.48 5.59 -12.44
C HIS A 41 3.59 7.13 -12.40
N GLY A 42 4.27 7.70 -11.39
CA GLY A 42 4.52 9.13 -11.29
C GLY A 42 3.42 9.93 -10.56
N TRP A 43 2.46 9.25 -9.95
CA TRP A 43 1.51 9.92 -9.06
C TRP A 43 2.21 10.38 -7.78
N VAL A 44 2.17 11.68 -7.51
CA VAL A 44 2.69 12.25 -6.28
C VAL A 44 1.53 12.46 -5.31
N PRO A 45 1.53 11.78 -4.14
CA PRO A 45 0.45 11.97 -3.16
C PRO A 45 0.44 13.42 -2.67
N THR A 46 -0.73 14.05 -2.69
CA THR A 46 -0.93 15.40 -2.17
C THR A 46 -0.73 15.41 -0.65
N ARG A 47 0.16 16.28 -0.18
CA ARG A 47 0.53 16.41 1.24
C ARG A 47 -0.48 17.27 2.03
N GLU A 48 -1.76 17.20 1.69
CA GLU A 48 -2.77 17.87 2.51
C GLU A 48 -2.90 17.11 3.82
N LYS A 49 -2.35 17.70 4.88
CA LYS A 49 -2.55 17.19 6.24
C LYS A 49 -4.05 17.29 6.51
N THR A 50 -4.75 16.16 6.56
CA THR A 50 -6.07 16.10 7.18
C THR A 50 -5.92 16.67 8.58
N LYS A 51 -6.34 17.91 8.80
CA LYS A 51 -6.48 18.46 10.14
C LYS A 51 -7.54 17.58 10.82
N LYS A 52 -7.13 16.78 11.80
CA LYS A 52 -8.08 16.19 12.75
C LYS A 52 -8.86 17.36 13.34
N LYS A 53 -10.17 17.37 13.10
CA LYS A 53 -11.11 18.26 13.76
C LYS A 53 -11.80 17.47 14.86
#